data_AF-V2Y4T0-F1
#
_entry.id   AF-V2Y4T0-F1
#
_cell.length_a   1.000
_cell.length_b   1.000
_cell.length_c   1.000
_cell.angle_alpha   90.00
_cell.angle_beta   90.00
_cell.angle_gamma   90.00
#
_symmetry.space_group_name_H-M   'P 1'
#
loop_
_entity.id
_entity.type
_entity.pdbx_description
1 polymer ?
#
loop_
_entity_poly.entity_id
_entity_poly.type
_entity_poly.pdbx_seq_one_letter_code
_entity_poly.pdbx_strand_id
1 'polypeptide(L)'
;MIKKDKKIYVISLVTVVVIVAVSAYFVLFNNKGDKENPENTANTVSSGSSVNADNKNNDEKEETKTINLKKVTSSNLSYEEVILLNGFEEEDKKEIERLKIPESKMPSGFYMEELGVKGNLEVASDAKVHICDVSQVYTKNEDRKYVFNSWSEFVDATKKDNDLLENRYFVIKIKGGKVIELSEKLYF
;
A
#
# COMPACT_ATOMS: atom_id res chain seq x y z
N MET A 1 -4.95 -49.54 -8.15
CA MET A 1 -6.09 -48.67 -7.76
C MET A 1 -5.81 -48.15 -6.36
N ILE A 2 -5.36 -46.91 -6.20
CA ILE A 2 -5.01 -46.32 -4.89
C ILE A 2 -5.91 -45.11 -4.67
N LYS A 3 -6.72 -45.15 -3.59
CA LYS A 3 -7.56 -44.04 -3.12
C LYS A 3 -6.67 -42.96 -2.51
N LYS A 4 -6.84 -41.70 -2.89
CA LYS A 4 -6.27 -40.54 -2.20
C LYS A 4 -7.32 -39.95 -1.27
N ASP A 5 -7.02 -39.93 0.02
CA ASP A 5 -7.84 -39.29 1.05
C ASP A 5 -7.81 -37.76 0.89
N LYS A 6 -9.00 -37.14 0.86
CA LYS A 6 -9.17 -35.69 0.95
C LYS A 6 -9.04 -35.27 2.41
N LYS A 7 -8.01 -34.48 2.75
CA LYS A 7 -7.97 -33.72 4.01
C LYS A 7 -8.83 -32.46 3.84
N ILE A 8 -9.93 -32.39 4.59
CA ILE A 8 -10.76 -31.19 4.75
C ILE A 8 -10.11 -30.36 5.87
N TYR A 9 -9.68 -29.14 5.56
CA TYR A 9 -9.20 -28.20 6.56
C TYR A 9 -10.39 -27.43 7.15
N VAL A 10 -10.74 -27.74 8.39
CA VAL A 10 -11.72 -26.99 9.17
C VAL A 10 -10.98 -25.81 9.80
N ILE A 11 -11.18 -24.61 9.26
CA ILE A 11 -10.62 -23.37 9.83
C ILE A 11 -11.40 -23.08 11.13
N SER A 12 -10.70 -23.09 12.26
CA SER A 12 -11.26 -22.82 13.58
C SER A 12 -11.78 -21.39 13.69
N LEU A 13 -12.95 -21.21 14.28
CA LEU A 13 -13.64 -19.94 14.51
C LEU A 13 -12.74 -18.88 15.19
N VAL A 14 -11.73 -19.32 15.96
CA VAL A 14 -10.77 -18.47 16.67
C VAL A 14 -9.90 -17.65 15.71
N THR A 15 -9.54 -18.19 14.53
CA THR A 15 -8.67 -17.49 13.56
C THR A 15 -9.40 -16.34 12.87
N VAL A 16 -10.72 -16.45 12.69
CA VAL A 16 -11.56 -15.39 12.09
C VAL A 16 -11.68 -14.19 13.04
N VAL A 17 -11.76 -14.42 14.35
CA VAL A 17 -11.92 -13.35 15.35
C VAL A 17 -10.69 -12.44 15.43
N VAL A 18 -9.48 -12.98 15.22
CA VAL A 18 -8.23 -12.18 15.26
C VAL A 18 -8.14 -11.22 14.07
N ILE A 19 -8.61 -11.62 12.89
CA ILE A 19 -8.59 -10.76 11.68
C ILE A 19 -9.59 -9.59 11.82
N VAL A 20 -10.76 -9.82 12.43
CA VAL A 20 -11.76 -8.76 12.66
C VAL A 20 -11.32 -7.77 13.75
N ALA A 21 -10.52 -8.20 14.73
CA ALA A 21 -10.04 -7.31 15.79
C ALA A 21 -9.00 -6.29 15.28
N VAL A 22 -8.17 -6.66 14.29
CA VAL A 22 -7.15 -5.75 13.72
C VAL A 22 -7.78 -4.68 12.85
N SER A 23 -8.84 -5.00 12.09
CA SER A 23 -9.55 -4.01 11.28
C SER A 23 -10.35 -3.00 12.10
N ALA A 24 -10.94 -3.42 13.23
CA ALA A 24 -11.62 -2.51 14.15
C ALA A 24 -10.68 -1.53 14.85
N TYR A 25 -9.43 -1.94 15.13
CA TYR A 25 -8.43 -1.06 15.75
C TYR A 25 -8.01 0.09 14.80
N PHE A 26 -7.95 -0.19 13.50
CA PHE A 26 -7.60 0.82 12.49
C PHE A 26 -8.70 1.88 12.29
N VAL A 27 -9.97 1.50 12.48
CA VAL A 27 -11.12 2.44 12.36
C VAL A 27 -11.30 3.30 13.62
N LEU A 28 -11.00 2.77 14.81
CA LEU A 28 -11.19 3.51 16.07
C LEU A 28 -10.13 4.59 16.34
N PHE A 29 -8.91 4.46 15.79
CA PHE A 29 -7.85 5.45 16.02
C PHE A 29 -7.93 6.69 15.12
N ASN A 30 -8.64 6.62 13.99
CA ASN A 30 -8.79 7.76 13.07
C ASN A 30 -10.01 8.65 13.38
N ASN A 31 -10.82 8.31 14.40
CA ASN A 31 -12.09 9.00 14.71
C ASN A 31 -12.12 9.76 16.05
N LYS A 32 -10.97 10.00 16.70
CA LYS A 32 -10.91 10.92 17.86
C LYS A 32 -10.62 12.36 17.40
N GLY A 33 -11.59 12.95 16.72
CA GLY A 33 -11.77 14.40 16.67
C GLY A 33 -12.41 14.89 17.96
N ASP A 34 -11.76 15.92 18.54
CA ASP A 34 -12.24 16.95 19.45
C ASP A 34 -13.14 16.57 20.64
N LYS A 35 -12.54 16.66 21.84
CA LYS A 35 -13.28 16.95 23.07
C LYS A 35 -13.04 18.39 23.48
N GLU A 36 -14.10 19.18 23.37
CA GLU A 36 -14.27 20.50 23.97
C GLU A 36 -14.02 20.45 25.50
N ASN A 37 -13.47 21.54 26.05
CA ASN A 37 -13.71 21.92 27.45
C ASN A 37 -13.76 23.47 27.55
N PRO A 38 -14.71 24.06 28.30
CA PRO A 38 -15.07 25.48 28.21
C PRO A 38 -14.48 26.35 29.34
N GLU A 39 -14.70 27.67 29.20
CA GLU A 39 -14.46 28.78 30.15
C GLU A 39 -12.99 29.25 30.29
N ASN A 40 -12.61 30.54 30.31
CA ASN A 40 -13.26 31.69 30.94
C ASN A 40 -12.64 33.05 30.50
N THR A 41 -13.47 34.09 30.49
CA THR A 41 -13.23 35.53 30.78
C THR A 41 -12.47 36.47 29.82
N ALA A 42 -13.14 37.60 29.60
CA ALA A 42 -12.76 38.79 28.86
C ALA A 42 -11.64 39.64 29.49
N ASN A 43 -10.87 40.39 28.67
CA ASN A 43 -10.79 41.86 28.72
C ASN A 43 -9.85 42.49 27.66
N THR A 44 -10.44 43.41 26.89
CA THR A 44 -9.96 44.73 26.41
C THR A 44 -8.58 44.96 25.74
N VAL A 45 -8.67 45.37 24.45
CA VAL A 45 -7.98 46.49 23.74
C VAL A 45 -6.43 46.49 23.66
N SER A 46 -5.89 46.33 22.45
CA SER A 46 -5.21 47.42 21.68
C SER A 46 -4.27 46.87 20.60
N SER A 47 -4.41 47.42 19.39
CA SER A 47 -3.36 47.74 18.40
C SER A 47 -2.37 46.66 17.94
N GLY A 48 -2.34 46.44 16.61
CA GLY A 48 -1.07 46.17 15.92
C GLY A 48 -1.10 45.02 14.93
N SER A 49 -1.00 45.39 13.65
CA SER A 49 -0.41 44.63 12.54
C SER A 49 -0.96 43.24 12.22
N SER A 50 -1.63 43.21 11.06
CA SER A 50 -1.89 42.04 10.24
C SER A 50 -0.65 41.15 10.09
N VAL A 51 -0.69 39.97 10.71
CA VAL A 51 0.04 38.79 10.24
C VAL A 51 -1.02 37.72 10.06
N ASN A 52 -1.47 37.55 8.82
CA ASN A 52 -2.19 36.35 8.43
C ASN A 52 -1.19 35.19 8.55
N ALA A 53 -1.18 34.57 9.71
CA ALA A 53 -0.72 33.20 9.84
C ALA A 53 -1.80 32.33 9.16
N ASP A 54 -1.69 32.20 7.84
CA ASP A 54 -2.35 31.12 7.11
C ASP A 54 -1.68 29.82 7.57
N ASN A 55 -2.10 29.33 8.74
CA ASN A 55 -1.82 27.98 9.19
C ASN A 55 -2.71 27.04 8.38
N LYS A 56 -2.36 26.91 7.10
CA LYS A 56 -3.00 25.97 6.19
C LYS A 56 -2.38 24.61 6.50
N ASN A 57 -2.98 23.88 7.44
CA ASN A 57 -2.90 22.43 7.47
C ASN A 57 -3.45 21.92 6.13
N ASN A 58 -2.62 21.93 5.10
CA ASN A 58 -2.86 21.19 3.89
C ASN A 58 -2.64 19.73 4.29
N ASP A 59 -3.69 19.04 4.70
CA ASP A 59 -3.70 17.58 4.66
C ASP A 59 -3.55 17.20 3.18
N GLU A 60 -2.30 17.01 2.76
CA GLU A 60 -1.96 16.64 1.40
C GLU A 60 -2.67 15.33 1.08
N LYS A 61 -3.58 15.39 0.09
CA LYS A 61 -4.39 14.25 -0.33
C LYS A 61 -3.48 13.07 -0.68
N GLU A 62 -3.72 11.95 -0.01
CA GLU A 62 -3.03 10.70 -0.31
C GLU A 62 -3.64 10.06 -1.56
N GLU A 63 -2.77 9.60 -2.45
CA GLU A 63 -3.12 8.89 -3.68
C GLU A 63 -2.47 7.50 -3.67
N THR A 64 -3.17 6.51 -4.22
CA THR A 64 -2.64 5.16 -4.38
C THR A 64 -2.67 4.74 -5.85
N LYS A 65 -1.63 4.02 -6.28
CA LYS A 65 -1.52 3.49 -7.63
C LYS A 65 -0.92 2.10 -7.61
N THR A 66 -1.35 1.24 -8.51
CA THR A 66 -0.65 -0.02 -8.79
C THR A 66 0.26 0.16 -9.99
N ILE A 67 1.51 -0.25 -9.85
CA ILE A 67 2.57 0.03 -10.81
C ILE A 67 3.43 -1.20 -11.09
N ASN A 68 4.02 -1.21 -12.28
CA ASN A 68 5.19 -1.99 -12.63
C ASN A 68 6.43 -1.07 -12.52
N LEU A 69 7.38 -1.40 -11.65
CA LEU A 69 8.60 -0.61 -11.48
C LEU A 69 9.55 -0.85 -12.65
N LYS A 70 9.99 0.22 -13.33
CA LYS A 70 10.92 0.11 -14.46
C LYS A 70 12.35 0.44 -14.07
N LYS A 71 12.54 1.36 -13.13
CA LYS A 71 13.86 1.79 -12.66
C LYS A 71 13.74 2.50 -11.31
N VAL A 72 14.76 2.36 -10.47
CA VAL A 72 14.92 3.11 -9.23
C VAL A 72 16.27 3.80 -9.18
N THR A 73 16.32 4.95 -8.52
CA THR A 73 17.54 5.71 -8.20
C THR A 73 17.50 6.13 -6.73
N SER A 74 18.53 6.79 -6.24
CA SER A 74 18.61 7.22 -4.83
C SER A 74 17.46 8.11 -4.35
N SER A 75 16.72 8.77 -5.25
CA SER A 75 15.65 9.71 -4.88
C SER A 75 14.41 9.62 -5.77
N ASN A 76 14.40 8.76 -6.78
CA ASN A 76 13.32 8.68 -7.76
C ASN A 76 13.04 7.23 -8.15
N LEU A 77 11.83 7.01 -8.65
CA LEU A 77 11.46 5.81 -9.38
C LEU A 77 10.80 6.17 -10.71
N SER A 78 10.93 5.28 -11.69
CA SER A 78 10.18 5.32 -12.93
C SER A 78 9.30 4.09 -13.02
N TYR A 79 8.10 4.25 -13.56
CA TYR A 79 7.07 3.22 -13.48
C TYR A 79 6.14 3.24 -14.69
N GLU A 80 5.36 2.17 -14.81
CA GLU A 80 4.19 2.06 -15.67
C GLU A 80 2.97 1.70 -14.82
N GLU A 81 1.84 2.38 -15.04
CA GLU A 81 0.60 2.08 -14.32
C GLU A 81 -0.03 0.78 -14.83
N VAL A 82 -0.55 -0.01 -13.90
CA VAL A 82 -1.12 -1.33 -14.17
C VAL A 82 -2.41 -1.45 -13.39
N ILE A 83 -3.43 -2.04 -14.01
CA ILE A 83 -4.56 -2.62 -13.28
C ILE A 83 -4.17 -4.04 -12.93
N LEU A 84 -4.13 -4.37 -11.64
CA LEU A 84 -3.93 -5.73 -11.15
C LEU A 84 -4.96 -6.01 -10.06
N LEU A 85 -5.95 -6.82 -10.40
CA LEU A 85 -7.10 -7.13 -9.55
C LEU A 85 -7.13 -8.63 -9.25
N ASN A 86 -7.18 -8.96 -7.97
CA ASN A 86 -7.29 -10.31 -7.46
C ASN A 86 -8.77 -10.65 -7.22
N GLY A 87 -9.30 -11.61 -7.99
CA GLY A 87 -10.68 -12.08 -7.84
C GLY A 87 -10.99 -12.79 -6.52
N PHE A 88 -9.99 -13.00 -5.66
CA PHE A 88 -10.16 -13.55 -4.31
C PHE A 88 -10.24 -12.47 -3.21
N GLU A 89 -9.86 -11.22 -3.52
CA GLU A 89 -9.88 -10.09 -2.57
C GLU A 89 -11.19 -9.28 -2.71
N GLU A 90 -11.86 -8.98 -1.59
CA GLU A 90 -13.18 -8.35 -1.61
C GLU A 90 -13.20 -6.94 -2.23
N GLU A 91 -12.12 -6.19 -2.06
CA GLU A 91 -11.96 -4.85 -2.63
C GLU A 91 -11.79 -4.91 -4.15
N ASP A 92 -10.92 -5.82 -4.60
CA ASP A 92 -10.66 -6.03 -6.03
C ASP A 92 -11.89 -6.65 -6.73
N LYS A 93 -12.66 -7.53 -6.08
CA LYS A 93 -13.93 -8.07 -6.62
C LYS A 93 -14.94 -6.97 -6.94
N LYS A 94 -15.13 -6.01 -6.05
CA LYS A 94 -16.02 -4.86 -6.29
C LYS A 94 -15.56 -4.06 -7.50
N GLU A 95 -14.25 -3.91 -7.66
CA GLU A 95 -13.67 -3.20 -8.80
C GLU A 95 -13.83 -4.00 -10.11
N ILE A 96 -13.66 -5.32 -10.07
CA ILE A 96 -13.92 -6.24 -11.19
C ILE A 96 -15.37 -6.11 -11.66
N GLU A 97 -16.33 -6.12 -10.72
CA GLU A 97 -17.76 -5.93 -11.01
C GLU A 97 -18.05 -4.54 -11.59
N ARG A 98 -17.47 -3.49 -11.01
CA ARG A 98 -17.62 -2.09 -11.47
C ARG A 98 -17.11 -1.92 -12.90
N LEU A 99 -15.98 -2.53 -13.22
CA LEU A 99 -15.34 -2.50 -14.54
C LEU A 99 -15.98 -3.49 -15.52
N LYS A 100 -16.88 -4.38 -15.05
CA LYS A 100 -17.52 -5.43 -15.86
C LYS A 100 -16.50 -6.33 -16.56
N ILE A 101 -15.41 -6.66 -15.88
CA ILE A 101 -14.38 -7.55 -16.41
C ILE A 101 -14.96 -8.98 -16.48
N PRO A 102 -14.96 -9.64 -17.65
CA PRO A 102 -15.49 -10.98 -17.78
C PRO A 102 -14.53 -12.03 -17.21
N GLU A 103 -15.07 -13.12 -16.64
CA GLU A 103 -14.26 -14.23 -16.09
C GLU A 103 -13.29 -14.83 -17.12
N SER A 104 -13.61 -14.78 -18.41
CA SER A 104 -12.72 -15.25 -19.49
C SER A 104 -11.41 -14.45 -19.60
N LYS A 105 -11.36 -13.24 -19.05
CA LYS A 105 -10.15 -12.40 -18.93
C LYS A 105 -9.37 -12.68 -17.65
N MET A 106 -9.87 -13.57 -16.79
CA MET A 106 -9.28 -13.93 -15.51
C MET A 106 -9.08 -15.45 -15.35
N PRO A 107 -8.42 -16.15 -16.30
CA PRO A 107 -8.31 -17.61 -16.26
C PRO A 107 -7.62 -18.15 -15.00
N SER A 108 -6.75 -17.35 -14.38
CA SER A 108 -6.05 -17.70 -13.13
C SER A 108 -6.67 -17.04 -11.89
N GLY A 109 -7.84 -16.41 -12.01
CA GLY A 109 -8.46 -15.64 -10.94
C GLY A 109 -7.93 -14.21 -10.77
N PHE A 110 -7.07 -13.74 -11.68
CA PHE A 110 -6.52 -12.39 -11.68
C PHE A 110 -6.81 -11.68 -12.99
N TYR A 111 -7.11 -10.38 -12.93
CA TYR A 111 -7.09 -9.48 -14.09
C TYR A 111 -5.83 -8.63 -14.04
N MET A 112 -5.08 -8.59 -15.15
CA MET A 112 -3.93 -7.73 -15.30
C MET A 112 -3.98 -7.01 -16.64
N GLU A 113 -3.76 -5.69 -16.61
CA GLU A 113 -3.65 -4.86 -17.80
C GLU A 113 -2.61 -3.75 -17.56
N GLU A 114 -1.55 -3.73 -18.36
CA GLU A 114 -0.61 -2.61 -18.41
C GLU A 114 -1.25 -1.45 -19.20
N LEU A 115 -1.35 -0.28 -18.58
CA LEU A 115 -2.09 0.86 -19.15
C LEU A 115 -1.29 1.67 -20.17
N GLY A 116 0.02 1.41 -20.32
CA GLY A 116 0.91 2.22 -21.16
C GLY A 116 1.23 3.61 -20.58
N VAL A 117 0.63 3.98 -19.44
CA VAL A 117 0.87 5.24 -18.74
C VAL A 117 2.18 5.14 -17.97
N LYS A 118 3.18 5.90 -18.39
CA LYS A 118 4.53 5.91 -17.79
C LYS A 118 4.77 7.19 -17.02
N GLY A 119 5.47 7.08 -15.90
CA GLY A 119 5.74 8.21 -15.02
C GLY A 119 7.08 8.13 -14.32
N ASN A 120 7.45 9.23 -13.68
CA ASN A 120 8.56 9.34 -12.75
C ASN A 120 8.06 10.05 -11.49
N LEU A 121 8.46 9.56 -10.32
CA LEU A 121 8.10 10.17 -9.04
C LEU A 121 9.34 10.29 -8.15
N GLU A 122 9.39 11.38 -7.40
CA GLU A 122 10.30 11.50 -6.27
C GLU A 122 9.87 10.54 -5.16
N VAL A 123 10.86 10.05 -4.42
CA VAL A 123 10.65 9.16 -3.28
C VAL A 123 11.06 9.88 -2.00
N ALA A 124 10.22 9.83 -0.98
CA ALA A 124 10.55 10.37 0.33
C ALA A 124 11.76 9.62 0.92
N SER A 125 12.62 10.33 1.64
CA SER A 125 13.85 9.73 2.20
C SER A 125 13.58 8.61 3.21
N ASP A 126 12.42 8.66 3.87
CA ASP A 126 11.93 7.71 4.85
C ASP A 126 10.91 6.72 4.26
N ALA A 127 10.77 6.67 2.93
CA ALA A 127 9.83 5.77 2.28
C ALA A 127 10.14 4.31 2.61
N LYS A 128 9.08 3.55 2.90
CA LYS A 128 9.17 2.12 3.23
C LYS A 128 8.88 1.27 2.01
N VAL A 129 9.60 0.17 1.87
CA VAL A 129 9.37 -0.83 0.82
C VAL A 129 9.10 -2.17 1.47
N HIS A 130 7.92 -2.73 1.20
CA HIS A 130 7.43 -4.00 1.70
C HIS A 130 7.37 -5.00 0.55
N ILE A 131 7.97 -6.18 0.75
CA ILE A 131 7.93 -7.28 -0.22
C ILE A 131 7.53 -8.61 0.44
N CYS A 132 7.04 -9.54 -0.38
CA CYS A 132 6.97 -10.94 -0.06
C CYS A 132 8.23 -11.63 -0.60
N ASP A 133 9.13 -11.99 0.29
CA ASP A 133 10.39 -12.64 -0.03
C ASP A 133 10.20 -14.17 -0.12
N VAL A 134 9.51 -14.60 -1.18
CA VAL A 134 9.20 -16.02 -1.44
C VAL A 134 10.48 -16.87 -1.50
N SER A 135 11.55 -16.32 -2.07
CA SER A 135 12.85 -16.98 -2.24
C SER A 135 13.72 -16.96 -0.97
N GLN A 136 13.28 -16.25 0.08
CA GLN A 136 13.99 -16.11 1.36
C GLN A 136 15.42 -15.57 1.21
N VAL A 137 15.63 -14.63 0.29
CA VAL A 137 16.91 -13.97 0.05
C VAL A 137 17.22 -12.95 1.16
N TYR A 138 16.20 -12.26 1.65
CA TYR A 138 16.26 -11.14 2.60
C TYR A 138 15.79 -11.55 4.00
N THR A 139 14.85 -12.47 4.11
CA THR A 139 14.36 -13.02 5.38
C THR A 139 14.25 -14.54 5.35
N LYS A 140 14.58 -15.19 6.47
CA LYS A 140 14.53 -16.65 6.64
C LYS A 140 13.33 -17.12 7.46
N ASN A 141 12.38 -16.23 7.72
CA ASN A 141 11.19 -16.54 8.51
C ASN A 141 10.10 -17.19 7.64
N GLU A 142 9.12 -17.82 8.30
CA GLU A 142 8.00 -18.47 7.62
C GLU A 142 7.00 -17.46 7.04
N ASP A 143 6.88 -16.27 7.63
CA ASP A 143 5.93 -15.24 7.17
C ASP A 143 6.36 -14.58 5.84
N ARG A 144 7.64 -14.70 5.46
CA ARG A 144 8.24 -14.18 4.23
C ARG A 144 8.03 -12.69 4.00
N LYS A 145 7.55 -11.95 5.01
CA LYS A 145 7.38 -10.50 4.92
C LYS A 145 8.71 -9.85 5.20
N TYR A 146 9.14 -9.01 4.28
CA TYR A 146 10.37 -8.25 4.45
C TYR A 146 10.11 -6.77 4.20
N VAL A 147 10.75 -5.94 5.03
CA VAL A 147 10.71 -4.49 4.92
C VAL A 147 12.15 -4.01 4.86
N PHE A 148 12.48 -3.28 3.80
CA PHE A 148 13.79 -2.62 3.69
C PHE A 148 13.89 -1.53 4.75
N ASN A 149 15.04 -1.40 5.40
CA ASN A 149 15.24 -0.40 6.46
C ASN A 149 15.30 1.03 5.88
N SER A 150 15.59 1.16 4.59
CA SER A 150 15.60 2.44 3.88
C SER A 150 15.37 2.27 2.37
N TRP A 151 14.95 3.34 1.70
CA TRP A 151 14.92 3.40 0.24
C TRP A 151 16.28 3.09 -0.40
N SER A 152 17.38 3.59 0.19
CA SER A 152 18.73 3.32 -0.32
C SER A 152 19.06 1.82 -0.28
N GLU A 153 18.63 1.10 0.76
CA GLU A 153 18.85 -0.34 0.86
C GLU A 153 18.10 -1.10 -0.23
N PHE A 154 16.85 -0.70 -0.52
CA PHE A 154 16.09 -1.24 -1.64
C PHE A 154 16.78 -0.95 -2.98
N VAL A 155 17.22 0.28 -3.22
CA VAL A 155 17.94 0.66 -4.44
C VAL A 155 19.22 -0.18 -4.60
N ASP A 156 19.96 -0.43 -3.52
CA ASP A 156 21.15 -1.28 -3.56
C ASP A 156 20.84 -2.76 -3.78
N ALA A 157 19.70 -3.25 -3.28
CA ALA A 157 19.21 -4.59 -3.55
C ALA A 157 18.84 -4.79 -5.01
N THR A 158 18.13 -3.83 -5.64
CA THR A 158 17.76 -3.92 -7.07
C THR A 158 18.94 -3.99 -8.03
N LYS A 159 20.14 -3.57 -7.61
CA LYS A 159 21.39 -3.72 -8.39
C LYS A 159 21.93 -5.16 -8.39
N LYS A 160 21.55 -5.96 -7.40
CA LYS A 160 22.02 -7.34 -7.19
C LYS A 160 20.96 -8.36 -7.55
N ASP A 161 19.70 -7.95 -7.47
CA ASP A 161 18.53 -8.78 -7.67
C ASP A 161 17.54 -8.06 -8.60
N ASN A 162 17.59 -8.41 -9.89
CA ASN A 162 16.71 -7.84 -10.90
C ASN A 162 15.25 -8.30 -10.73
N ASP A 163 14.99 -9.38 -9.99
CA ASP A 163 13.63 -9.89 -9.75
C ASP A 163 12.77 -8.87 -9.00
N LEU A 164 13.40 -8.02 -8.19
CA LEU A 164 12.74 -6.91 -7.50
C LEU A 164 12.10 -5.89 -8.46
N LEU A 165 12.54 -5.83 -9.73
CA LEU A 165 12.01 -4.92 -10.75
C LEU A 165 11.22 -5.64 -11.84
N GLU A 166 11.63 -6.83 -12.27
CA GLU A 166 11.08 -7.46 -13.48
C GLU A 166 9.77 -8.23 -13.23
N ASN A 167 9.61 -8.86 -12.06
CA ASN A 167 8.52 -9.80 -11.80
C ASN A 167 7.62 -9.38 -10.63
N ARG A 168 7.57 -8.08 -10.33
CA ARG A 168 6.81 -7.56 -9.19
C ARG A 168 5.99 -6.34 -9.57
N TYR A 169 4.77 -6.31 -9.05
CA TYR A 169 3.93 -5.14 -9.06
C TYR A 169 3.84 -4.57 -7.66
N PHE A 170 3.74 -3.25 -7.57
CA PHE A 170 3.69 -2.54 -6.30
C PHE A 170 2.47 -1.65 -6.24
N VAL A 171 1.81 -1.61 -5.08
CA VAL A 171 0.95 -0.51 -4.70
C VAL A 171 1.82 0.57 -4.08
N ILE A 172 1.83 1.75 -4.68
CA ILE A 172 2.51 2.93 -4.13
C ILE A 172 1.51 3.83 -3.42
N LYS A 173 1.92 4.42 -2.30
CA LYS A 173 1.23 5.53 -1.64
C LYS A 173 1.99 6.81 -1.91
N ILE A 174 1.27 7.82 -2.37
CA ILE A 174 1.80 9.13 -2.74
C ILE A 174 1.19 10.18 -1.82
N LYS A 175 2.04 11.03 -1.24
CA LYS A 175 1.66 12.18 -0.43
C LYS A 175 2.56 13.36 -0.77
N GLY A 176 2.00 14.53 -0.99
CA GLY A 176 2.77 15.71 -1.41
C GLY A 176 3.52 15.53 -2.73
N GLY A 177 3.01 14.68 -3.62
CA GLY A 177 3.68 14.33 -4.88
C GLY A 177 4.89 13.41 -4.74
N LYS A 178 5.17 12.88 -3.53
CA LYS A 178 6.26 11.94 -3.27
C LYS A 178 5.74 10.58 -2.88
N VAL A 179 6.44 9.54 -3.30
CA VAL A 179 6.16 8.17 -2.84
C VAL A 179 6.66 8.01 -1.41
N ILE A 180 5.75 7.64 -0.51
CA ILE A 180 6.04 7.43 0.92
C ILE A 180 6.05 5.95 1.30
N GLU A 181 5.44 5.09 0.48
CA GLU A 181 5.39 3.65 0.72
C GLU A 181 5.25 2.90 -0.61
N LEU A 182 5.93 1.76 -0.71
CA LEU A 182 5.73 0.76 -1.76
C LEU A 182 5.42 -0.57 -1.07
N SER A 183 4.34 -1.22 -1.47
CA SER A 183 3.98 -2.54 -0.98
C SER A 183 3.73 -3.47 -2.15
N GLU A 184 4.39 -4.62 -2.19
CA GLU A 184 4.22 -5.60 -3.25
C GLU A 184 2.75 -6.06 -3.34
N LYS A 185 2.17 -5.95 -4.54
CA LYS A 185 0.84 -6.47 -4.87
C LYS A 185 1.01 -7.92 -5.31
N LEU A 186 0.56 -8.84 -4.48
CA LEU A 186 0.71 -10.26 -4.71
C LEU A 186 -0.25 -10.78 -5.79
N TYR A 187 0.29 -11.58 -6.69
CA TYR A 187 -0.43 -12.25 -7.77
C TYR A 187 0.26 -13.60 -8.04
N PHE A 188 -0.22 -14.65 -7.38
CA PHE A 188 0.32 -16.02 -7.51
C PHE A 188 -0.78 -17.06 -7.43
#